data_AF-A0A0B7BYU4-F1
#
_entry.id   AF-A0A0B7BYU4-F1
#
_cell.length_a   1.000
_cell.length_b   1.000
_cell.length_c   1.000
_cell.angle_alpha   90.00
_cell.angle_beta   90.00
_cell.angle_gamma   90.00
#
_symmetry.space_group_name_H-M   'P 1'
#
loop_
_entity.id
_entity.type
_entity.pdbx_description
1 polymer ?
#
loop_
_entity_poly.entity_id
_entity_poly.type
_entity_poly.pdbx_seq_one_letter_code
_entity_poly.pdbx_strand_id
1 'polypeptide(L)'
;MGDKYDEDVYENPYFLKLMSDHPEYLEKTVALKGILCVPKYSIASSWTPLLEDIEDHVLLPTKDIVDDADDFITVSNKIVHISDGKLVTKEG
;
A
#
# COMPACT_ATOMS: atom_id res chain seq x y z
N MET A 1 11.11 -24.76 -9.76
CA MET A 1 11.03 -23.31 -9.47
C MET A 1 9.76 -23.14 -8.68
N GLY A 2 9.85 -23.07 -7.35
CA GLY A 2 8.70 -22.74 -6.51
C GLY A 2 8.60 -21.22 -6.43
N ASP A 3 7.41 -20.70 -6.68
CA ASP A 3 7.12 -19.27 -6.62
C ASP A 3 7.61 -18.70 -5.29
N LYS A 4 8.41 -17.63 -5.35
CA LYS A 4 9.00 -16.98 -4.16
C LYS A 4 7.96 -16.25 -3.30
N TYR A 5 6.71 -16.20 -3.75
CA TYR A 5 5.64 -15.41 -3.16
C TYR A 5 4.44 -16.32 -2.92
N ASP A 6 3.78 -16.12 -1.77
CA ASP A 6 2.65 -16.93 -1.35
C ASP A 6 1.35 -16.63 -2.14
N GLU A 7 1.29 -15.51 -2.87
CA GLU A 7 0.12 -15.04 -3.62
C GLU A 7 0.55 -14.33 -4.93
N ASP A 8 -0.26 -14.44 -5.99
CA ASP A 8 -0.13 -13.61 -7.20
C ASP A 8 -0.92 -12.30 -7.03
N VAL A 9 -0.22 -11.17 -7.06
CA VAL A 9 -0.81 -9.85 -6.92
C VAL A 9 -1.78 -9.51 -8.07
N TYR A 10 -1.55 -10.05 -9.28
CA TYR A 10 -2.42 -9.82 -10.43
C TYR A 10 -3.74 -10.57 -10.35
N GLU A 11 -3.86 -11.54 -9.44
CA GLU A 11 -5.13 -12.19 -9.14
C GLU A 11 -5.84 -11.52 -7.96
N ASN A 12 -5.17 -10.65 -7.21
CA ASN A 12 -5.72 -10.04 -6.02
C ASN A 12 -6.85 -9.05 -6.37
N PRO A 13 -8.08 -9.25 -5.87
CA PRO A 13 -9.24 -8.44 -6.25
C PRO A 13 -9.11 -6.97 -5.81
N TYR A 14 -8.41 -6.70 -4.70
CA TYR A 14 -8.12 -5.33 -4.28
C TYR A 14 -7.19 -4.64 -5.29
N PHE A 15 -6.11 -5.32 -5.70
CA PHE A 15 -5.14 -4.76 -6.63
C PHE A 15 -5.74 -4.55 -8.02
N LEU A 16 -6.54 -5.50 -8.50
CA LEU A 16 -7.28 -5.37 -9.75
C LEU A 16 -8.26 -4.18 -9.72
N LYS A 17 -8.97 -3.99 -8.60
CA LYS A 17 -9.90 -2.87 -8.41
C LYS A 17 -9.17 -1.53 -8.43
N LEU A 18 -8.05 -1.43 -7.71
CA LEU A 18 -7.17 -0.26 -7.72
C LEU A 18 -6.72 0.10 -9.14
N MET A 19 -6.21 -0.87 -9.90
CA MET A 19 -5.74 -0.63 -11.27
C MET A 19 -6.85 -0.22 -12.23
N SER A 20 -8.06 -0.74 -12.04
CA SER A 20 -9.22 -0.44 -12.89
C SER A 20 -9.80 0.94 -12.59
N ASP A 21 -10.04 1.23 -11.31
CA ASP A 21 -10.89 2.35 -10.91
C ASP A 21 -10.08 3.58 -10.53
N HIS A 22 -8.86 3.38 -9.99
CA HIS A 22 -8.01 4.45 -9.49
C HIS A 22 -6.51 4.25 -9.82
N PRO A 23 -6.15 4.10 -11.11
CA PRO A 23 -4.76 3.89 -11.53
C PRO A 23 -3.82 5.02 -11.10
N GLU A 24 -4.34 6.23 -10.88
CA GLU A 24 -3.58 7.41 -10.45
C GLU A 24 -2.82 7.19 -9.14
N TYR A 25 -3.33 6.37 -8.22
CA TYR A 25 -2.63 6.07 -6.98
C TYR A 25 -1.44 5.13 -7.20
N LEU A 26 -1.56 4.18 -8.14
CA LEU A 26 -0.43 3.33 -8.52
C LEU A 26 0.68 4.16 -9.17
N GLU A 27 0.32 5.03 -10.11
CA GLU A 27 1.24 5.96 -10.76
C GLU A 27 1.94 6.86 -9.73
N LYS A 28 1.18 7.43 -8.80
CA LYS A 28 1.71 8.26 -7.70
C LYS A 28 2.69 7.49 -6.82
N THR A 29 2.36 6.24 -6.48
CA THR A 29 3.23 5.37 -5.68
C THR A 29 4.56 5.15 -6.40
N VAL A 30 4.53 4.84 -7.69
CA VAL A 30 5.75 4.63 -8.48
C VAL A 30 6.57 5.92 -8.60
N ALA A 31 5.92 7.03 -8.95
CA ALA A 31 6.58 8.32 -9.16
C ALA A 31 7.32 8.82 -7.91
N LEU A 32 6.74 8.59 -6.73
CA LEU A 32 7.28 9.03 -5.44
C LEU A 32 8.08 7.95 -4.71
N LYS A 33 8.36 6.80 -5.36
CA LYS A 33 9.04 5.65 -4.74
C LYS A 33 8.36 5.21 -3.43
N GLY A 34 7.03 5.27 -3.40
CA GLY A 34 6.20 4.82 -2.29
C GLY A 34 6.06 3.31 -2.22
N ILE A 35 5.29 2.87 -1.23
CA ILE A 35 4.93 1.48 -0.98
C ILE A 35 3.42 1.34 -1.13
N LEU A 36 2.98 0.41 -1.97
CA LEU A 36 1.58 -0.01 -2.04
C LEU A 36 1.39 -1.24 -1.15
N CYS A 37 0.56 -1.11 -0.13
CA CYS A 37 0.18 -2.22 0.74
C CYS A 37 -1.00 -2.95 0.12
N VAL A 38 -0.79 -4.20 -0.30
CA VAL A 38 -1.87 -5.04 -0.85
C VAL A 38 -2.35 -5.98 0.26
N PRO A 39 -3.63 -5.93 0.66
CA PRO A 39 -4.19 -6.90 1.60
C PRO A 39 -4.08 -8.31 1.04
N LYS A 40 -3.92 -9.30 1.92
CA LYS A 40 -3.94 -10.72 1.52
C LYS A 40 -5.20 -11.05 0.73
N TYR A 41 -5.09 -11.97 -0.22
CA TYR A 41 -6.20 -12.35 -1.10
C TYR A 41 -7.45 -12.73 -0.30
N SER A 42 -7.30 -13.51 0.76
CA SER A 42 -8.42 -13.95 1.61
C SER A 42 -9.21 -12.79 2.21
N ILE A 43 -8.55 -11.70 2.59
CA ILE A 43 -9.22 -10.50 3.10
C ILE A 43 -9.83 -9.71 1.94
N ALA A 44 -9.04 -9.46 0.89
CA ALA A 44 -9.46 -8.69 -0.29
C ALA A 44 -10.67 -9.32 -1.01
N SER A 45 -10.80 -10.65 -1.02
CA SER A 45 -11.92 -11.36 -1.63
C SER A 45 -13.24 -11.24 -0.86
N SER A 46 -13.18 -10.86 0.42
CA SER A 46 -14.36 -10.80 1.30
C SER A 46 -14.99 -9.40 1.38
N TRP A 47 -14.37 -8.40 0.77
CA TRP A 47 -14.75 -7.00 0.94
C TRP A 47 -14.41 -6.15 -0.28
N THR A 48 -15.19 -5.09 -0.49
CA THR A 48 -14.96 -4.10 -1.54
C THR A 48 -14.34 -2.84 -0.92
N PRO A 49 -13.10 -2.47 -1.27
CA PRO A 49 -12.45 -1.30 -0.70
C PRO A 49 -13.18 -0.01 -1.10
N LEU A 50 -13.30 0.93 -0.15
CA LEU A 50 -13.67 2.31 -0.41
C LEU A 50 -12.43 3.12 -0.84
N LEU A 51 -12.66 4.34 -1.32
CA LEU A 51 -11.56 5.23 -1.73
C LEU A 51 -10.60 5.52 -0.57
N GLU A 52 -11.13 5.80 0.63
CA GLU A 52 -10.31 6.06 1.82
C GLU A 52 -9.42 4.85 2.17
N ASP A 53 -9.93 3.63 1.98
CA ASP A 53 -9.14 2.43 2.19
C ASP A 53 -7.99 2.35 1.18
N ILE A 54 -8.23 2.70 -0.08
CA ILE A 54 -7.18 2.78 -1.08
C ILE A 54 -6.11 3.80 -0.67
N GLU A 55 -6.53 4.97 -0.23
CA GLU A 55 -5.63 6.04 0.20
C GLU A 55 -4.79 5.67 1.42
N ASP A 56 -5.36 4.93 2.37
CA ASP A 56 -4.68 4.40 3.55
C ASP A 56 -3.60 3.36 3.22
N HIS A 57 -3.75 2.64 2.11
CA HIS A 57 -2.82 1.58 1.71
C HIS A 57 -1.69 2.07 0.81
N VAL A 58 -1.72 3.34 0.40
CA VAL A 58 -0.67 3.96 -0.41
C VAL A 58 0.23 4.80 0.48
N LEU A 59 1.45 4.32 0.70
CA LEU A 59 2.43 4.93 1.60
C LEU A 59 3.46 5.71 0.79
N LEU A 60 3.64 6.99 1.11
CA LEU A 60 4.59 7.87 0.45
C LEU A 60 5.71 8.22 1.42
N PRO A 61 6.98 8.27 0.97
CA PRO A 61 8.08 8.66 1.85
C PRO A 61 7.91 10.11 2.30
N THR A 62 8.20 10.36 3.58
CA THR A 62 8.13 11.72 4.16
C THR A 62 9.38 12.57 3.86
N LYS A 63 10.45 11.95 3.36
CA LYS A 63 11.75 12.59 3.06
C LYS A 63 12.27 12.14 1.69
N ASP A 64 13.01 13.03 1.03
CA ASP A 64 13.56 12.80 -0.31
C ASP A 64 14.67 11.73 -0.38
N ILE A 65 15.24 11.33 0.75
CA ILE A 65 16.30 10.31 0.84
C ILE A 65 15.76 9.08 1.59
N VAL A 66 15.51 8.02 0.83
CA VAL A 66 14.89 6.76 1.25
C VAL A 66 15.94 5.77 1.79
N ASP A 67 16.95 6.25 2.52
CA ASP A 67 17.95 5.36 3.11
C ASP A 67 17.57 4.91 4.53
N ASP A 68 16.73 5.68 5.25
CA ASP A 68 16.29 5.38 6.63
C ASP A 68 14.87 5.90 6.91
N ALA A 69 13.99 5.93 5.91
CA ALA A 69 12.63 6.45 6.10
C ALA A 69 11.77 5.43 6.87
N ASP A 70 11.94 5.44 8.18
CA ASP A 70 11.11 4.75 9.16
C ASP A 70 9.66 5.25 9.11
N ASP A 71 9.42 6.50 8.68
CA ASP A 71 8.12 7.16 8.67
C ASP A 71 7.63 7.46 7.24
N PHE A 72 6.42 6.96 6.94
CA PHE A 72 5.67 7.21 5.71
C PHE A 72 4.41 8.01 6.01
N ILE A 73 3.86 8.65 4.99
CA ILE A 73 2.55 9.29 5.04
C ILE A 73 1.62 8.59 4.04
N THR A 74 0.43 8.19 4.50
CA THR A 74 -0.61 7.67 3.61
C THR A 74 -1.16 8.79 2.73
N VAL A 75 -1.86 8.46 1.65
CA VAL A 75 -2.51 9.51 0.84
C VAL A 75 -3.64 10.21 1.60
N SER A 76 -4.25 9.52 2.56
CA SER A 76 -5.21 10.07 3.52
C SER A 76 -4.57 10.91 4.65
N ASN A 77 -3.26 11.20 4.58
CA ASN A 77 -2.48 12.00 5.53
C ASN A 77 -2.25 11.39 6.92
N LYS A 78 -2.27 10.06 7.05
CA LYS A 78 -1.90 9.36 8.29
C LYS A 78 -0.41 9.06 8.29
N ILE A 79 0.27 9.32 9.41
CA ILE A 79 1.70 9.01 9.54
C ILE A 79 1.83 7.57 10.05
N VAL A 80 2.55 6.74 9.29
CA VAL A 80 2.80 5.34 9.62
C VAL A 80 4.28 5.07 9.72
N HIS A 81 4.64 4.21 10.67
CA HIS A 81 5.98 3.75 10.91
C HIS A 81 6.07 2.25 10.58
N ILE A 82 7.10 1.83 9.84
CA ILE A 82 7.34 0.40 9.58
C ILE A 82 8.37 -0.10 10.60
N SER A 83 7.93 -0.97 11.52
CA SER A 83 8.79 -1.58 12.54
C SER A 83 8.59 -3.10 12.55
N ASP A 84 9.67 -3.88 12.51
CA ASP A 84 9.63 -5.35 12.46
C ASP A 84 8.68 -5.91 11.37
N GLY A 85 8.65 -5.26 10.20
CA GLY A 85 7.77 -5.64 9.09
C GLY A 85 6.28 -5.40 9.32
N LYS A 86 5.91 -4.61 10.35
CA LYS A 86 4.54 -4.22 10.66
C LYS A 86 4.37 -2.71 10.50
N LEU A 87 3.22 -2.32 9.97
CA LEU A 87 2.78 -0.93 9.94
C LEU A 87 2.18 -0.55 11.28
N VAL A 88 2.70 0.51 11.89
CA VAL A 88 2.22 1.08 13.14
C VAL A 88 1.87 2.55 12.88
N THR A 89 0.62 2.93 13.11
CA THR A 89 0.22 4.35 13.04
C THR A 89 0.83 5.10 14.23
N LYS A 90 1.63 6.13 13.98
CA LYS A 90 1.93 7.14 14.99
C LYS A 90 0.67 7.99 15.10
N GLU A 91 0.07 8.03 16.28
CA GLU A 91 -1.28 8.53 16.61
C GLU A 91 -1.86 9.65 15.72
N GLY A 92 -3.18 9.57 15.52
CA GLY A 92 -4.05 10.71 15.21
C GLY A 92 -4.53 11.42 16.46
#